data_AF-A0A2G9FW43-F1
#
_entry.id   AF-A0A2G9FW43-F1
#
_cell.length_a   1.000
_cell.length_b   1.000
_cell.length_c   1.000
_cell.angle_alpha   90.00
_cell.angle_beta   90.00
_cell.angle_gamma   90.00
#
_symmetry.space_group_name_H-M   'P 1'
#
loop_
_entity.id
_entity.type
_entity.pdbx_description
1 polymer ?
#
loop_
_entity_poly.entity_id
_entity_poly.type
_entity_poly.pdbx_seq_one_letter_code
_entity_poly.pdbx_strand_id
1 'polypeptide(L)'
;MASSSFPDLFSWIENLPPIPQWQTNSISLTLCPSSTSQACLKLSIKCFNNYSFSLSIFADYNLPFFLWTSKTIPVKPTSNKLLHDSDTISSLLINLIDDVIKISLTLCPSSTSQACLKLSIKCFNNYSFSLSIFADYNLPVFLWTSKTIPVLKPTSNKLLHDSDTISSLLINLIDDVIKYSPNRCPYSLKLPKNLQNNHHLKDIFNFSFLSLTFIVCIYEAPSDLRSSCLNTLKDQLACTKSRKVSKILMRLLGSNTEEQCMRSINLAITNWISEIQAANLHIKTPSPLFSYSFSTHGLWKVQLYCPVIAMNVEKASGSGLDDRLLFSLNYHQVEGVIQLNYKVVVKEKWIEVMVNTDNIRCDVIKLLTDTLMTERGAGPSEKHFPSRISLHITPTLQSNIISISVSKSSENPPREISVEKGIEASFEPPTSVGFNLLAGETSTISMKPWVFEQSVYGNSAILDWFLHDSMDGREVFSSKPSKMALLHHKAWFKNRYSNAYRPFTRQGGVVFAGDEYGERVCWKVDRACVGRSMEWEIKGWIWLTYWPNKYKSFYSETKRLEFREVLDLSLV
;
A
#
# COMPACT_ATOMS: atom_id res chain seq x y z
N MET A 1 9.64 15.15 -22.18
CA MET A 1 9.90 14.04 -21.23
C MET A 1 11.13 14.42 -20.41
N ALA A 2 10.94 14.96 -19.22
CA ALA A 2 12.02 15.10 -18.24
C ALA A 2 11.77 14.03 -17.18
N SER A 3 12.58 12.97 -17.17
CA SER A 3 12.55 11.96 -16.11
C SER A 3 13.13 12.60 -14.85
N SER A 4 12.31 13.26 -14.04
CA SER A 4 12.72 13.64 -12.68
C SER A 4 12.79 12.36 -11.83
N SER A 5 13.99 11.77 -11.75
CA SER A 5 14.28 10.73 -10.76
C SER A 5 14.17 11.32 -9.36
N PHE A 6 13.55 10.60 -8.43
CA PHE A 6 13.64 10.96 -7.00
C PHE A 6 15.12 11.06 -6.61
N PRO A 7 15.54 12.07 -5.83
CA PRO A 7 16.94 12.29 -5.55
C PRO A 7 17.56 11.10 -4.81
N ASP A 8 18.81 10.80 -5.15
CA ASP A 8 19.63 9.81 -4.44
C ASP A 8 20.07 10.39 -3.10
N LEU A 9 19.21 10.24 -2.10
CA LEU A 9 19.40 10.86 -0.79
C LEU A 9 20.67 10.36 -0.11
N PHE A 10 20.93 9.05 -0.14
CA PHE A 10 22.10 8.47 0.48
C PHE A 10 23.39 9.10 -0.05
N SER A 11 23.55 9.20 -1.38
CA SER A 11 24.72 9.84 -1.97
C SER A 11 24.75 11.36 -1.76
N TRP A 12 23.60 12.03 -1.69
CA TRP A 12 23.57 13.44 -1.33
C TRP A 12 24.12 13.67 0.08
N ILE A 13 23.65 12.92 1.08
CA ILE A 13 24.11 13.02 2.47
C ILE A 13 25.59 12.64 2.59
N GLU A 14 26.03 11.59 1.87
CA GLU A 14 27.43 11.14 1.89
C GLU A 14 28.41 12.22 1.37
N ASN A 15 27.97 13.01 0.38
CA ASN A 15 28.76 14.06 -0.24
C ASN A 15 28.67 15.42 0.48
N LEU A 16 27.92 15.53 1.58
CA LEU A 16 27.89 16.77 2.37
C LEU A 16 29.23 17.00 3.08
N PRO A 17 29.69 18.26 3.16
CA PRO A 17 30.89 18.57 3.93
C PRO A 17 30.70 18.22 5.41
N PRO A 18 31.78 18.04 6.18
CA PRO A 18 31.71 17.91 7.64
C PRO A 18 30.93 19.06 8.27
N ILE A 19 30.16 18.77 9.34
CA ILE A 19 29.31 19.76 10.04
C ILE A 19 30.04 21.07 10.35
N PRO A 20 31.30 21.08 10.83
CA PRO A 20 32.02 22.32 11.13
C PRO A 20 32.28 23.23 9.93
N GLN A 21 32.16 22.71 8.69
CA GLN A 21 32.41 23.46 7.46
C GLN A 21 31.13 24.04 6.84
N TRP A 22 29.97 23.85 7.48
CA TRP A 22 28.71 24.35 6.94
C TRP A 22 28.61 25.87 7.11
N GLN A 23 28.34 26.60 6.03
CA GLN A 23 28.17 28.05 6.05
C GLN A 23 26.88 28.48 6.75
N THR A 24 25.89 27.59 6.81
CA THR A 24 24.58 27.78 7.44
C THR A 24 24.27 26.60 8.35
N ASN A 25 23.42 26.81 9.37
CA ASN A 25 22.99 25.73 10.28
C ASN A 25 22.10 24.67 9.62
N SER A 26 21.79 24.82 8.33
CA SER A 26 20.98 23.90 7.56
C SER A 26 21.35 23.85 6.08
N ILE A 27 21.28 22.66 5.49
CA ILE A 27 21.41 22.43 4.04
C ILE A 27 20.11 21.79 3.56
N SER A 28 19.61 22.18 2.37
CA SER A 28 18.35 21.66 1.83
C SER A 28 18.47 21.07 0.42
N LEU A 29 17.55 20.16 0.11
CA LEU A 29 17.42 19.45 -1.16
C LEU A 29 15.95 19.44 -1.58
N THR A 30 15.67 19.79 -2.84
CA THR A 30 14.30 19.72 -3.38
C THR A 30 13.94 18.26 -3.72
N LEU A 31 12.85 17.75 -3.14
CA LEU A 31 12.33 16.40 -3.36
C LEU A 31 11.33 16.35 -4.52
N CYS A 32 10.44 17.35 -4.59
CA CYS A 32 9.45 17.48 -5.65
C CYS A 32 9.40 18.95 -6.11
N PRO A 33 9.93 19.27 -7.32
CA PRO A 33 9.78 20.59 -7.88
C PRO A 33 8.34 20.80 -8.34
N SER A 34 7.71 21.92 -7.97
CA SER A 34 6.41 22.29 -8.52
C SER A 34 6.59 22.95 -9.88
N SER A 35 5.76 22.56 -10.85
CA SER A 35 5.69 23.22 -12.16
C SER A 35 5.06 24.61 -12.08
N THR A 36 4.25 24.86 -11.06
CA THR A 36 3.66 26.16 -10.73
C THR A 36 4.43 26.77 -9.54
N SER A 37 4.72 28.06 -9.61
CA SER A 37 5.62 28.79 -8.70
C SER A 37 5.11 28.98 -7.26
N GLN A 38 4.26 28.08 -6.73
CA GLN A 38 3.52 28.28 -5.48
C GLN A 38 4.11 27.54 -4.27
N ALA A 39 4.48 26.25 -4.39
CA ALA A 39 5.04 25.50 -3.27
C ALA A 39 5.86 24.29 -3.73
N CYS A 40 7.02 24.03 -3.14
CA CYS A 40 7.82 22.84 -3.45
C CYS A 40 8.16 22.01 -2.20
N LEU A 41 8.27 20.69 -2.37
CA LEU A 41 8.62 19.80 -1.26
C LEU A 41 10.14 19.74 -1.14
N LYS A 42 10.67 20.09 0.03
CA LYS A 42 12.10 20.10 0.34
C LYS A 42 12.42 19.23 1.54
N LEU A 43 13.63 18.70 1.56
CA LEU A 43 14.29 18.09 2.70
C LEU A 43 15.32 19.07 3.22
N SER A 44 15.37 19.33 4.53
CA SER A 44 16.50 19.99 5.17
C SER A 44 17.18 19.09 6.19
N ILE A 45 18.50 19.21 6.28
CA ILE A 45 19.26 18.73 7.42
C ILE A 45 19.63 19.93 8.26
N LYS A 46 19.24 19.91 9.53
CA LYS A 46 19.59 20.93 10.52
C LYS A 46 20.56 20.36 11.54
N CYS A 47 21.68 21.03 11.74
CA CYS A 47 22.69 20.65 12.72
C CYS A 47 22.49 21.39 14.04
N PHE A 48 22.72 20.68 15.16
CA PHE A 48 22.69 21.24 16.50
C PHE A 48 24.02 20.97 17.20
N ASN A 49 24.65 22.04 17.68
CA ASN A 49 25.85 22.03 18.52
C ASN A 49 27.03 21.20 17.96
N ASN A 50 27.19 21.08 16.64
CA ASN A 50 28.25 20.31 15.94
C ASN A 50 28.30 18.78 16.17
N TYR A 51 27.48 18.23 17.06
CA TYR A 51 27.49 16.80 17.43
C TYR A 51 26.18 16.07 17.13
N SER A 52 25.18 16.76 16.58
CA SER A 52 23.92 16.11 16.21
C SER A 52 23.26 16.79 15.03
N PHE A 53 22.42 16.04 14.31
CA PHE A 53 21.60 16.59 13.24
C PHE A 53 20.18 16.01 13.26
N SER A 54 19.26 16.71 12.61
CA SER A 54 17.89 16.26 12.33
C SER A 54 17.59 16.43 10.86
N LEU A 55 16.75 15.55 10.32
CA LEU A 55 16.18 15.66 8.99
C LEU A 55 14.76 16.19 9.11
N SER A 56 14.35 17.07 8.21
CA SER A 56 12.97 17.53 8.16
C SER A 56 12.47 17.66 6.73
N ILE A 57 11.25 17.18 6.49
CA ILE A 57 10.52 17.36 5.24
C ILE A 57 9.62 18.56 5.44
N PHE A 58 9.70 19.54 4.55
CA PHE A 58 8.88 20.75 4.61
C PHE A 58 8.37 21.16 3.23
N ALA A 59 7.20 21.77 3.21
CA ALA A 59 6.68 22.46 2.05
C ALA A 59 7.17 23.90 2.09
N ASP A 60 7.87 24.32 1.04
CA ASP A 60 8.38 25.68 0.90
C ASP A 60 7.44 26.49 0.01
N TYR A 61 6.63 27.35 0.64
CA TYR A 61 5.70 28.25 -0.02
C TYR A 61 6.40 29.56 -0.35
N ASN A 62 6.42 29.90 -1.64
CA ASN A 62 6.78 31.23 -2.10
C ASN A 62 5.48 31.98 -2.35
N LEU A 63 5.04 32.76 -1.36
CA LEU A 63 3.81 33.53 -1.45
C LEU A 63 4.15 35.00 -1.75
N PRO A 64 4.09 35.45 -3.02
CA PRO A 64 4.26 36.85 -3.35
C PRO A 64 3.01 37.62 -2.89
N PHE A 65 3.15 38.43 -1.86
CA PHE A 65 2.13 39.39 -1.45
C PHE A 65 2.34 40.69 -2.22
N PHE A 66 1.52 40.95 -3.23
CA PHE A 66 1.60 42.17 -4.04
C PHE A 66 1.16 43.38 -3.19
N LEU A 67 2.14 44.19 -2.80
CA LEU A 67 1.92 45.42 -2.05
C LEU A 67 1.44 46.54 -2.98
N TRP A 68 1.88 46.50 -4.24
CA TRP A 68 1.49 47.46 -5.26
C TRP A 68 1.63 46.87 -6.66
N THR A 69 0.69 47.23 -7.54
CA THR A 69 0.76 46.93 -8.97
C THR A 69 0.40 48.20 -9.74
N SER A 70 1.26 48.63 -10.65
CA SER A 70 1.04 49.81 -11.48
C SER A 70 -0.08 49.57 -12.49
N LYS A 71 -0.70 50.65 -12.95
CA LYS A 71 -1.44 50.63 -14.22
C LYS A 71 -0.49 50.28 -15.37
N THR A 72 -1.05 49.71 -16.45
CA THR A 72 -0.28 49.36 -17.66
C THR A 72 0.27 50.61 -18.34
N ILE A 73 1.57 50.64 -18.59
CA ILE A 73 2.25 51.76 -19.25
C ILE A 73 2.49 51.39 -20.73
N PRO A 74 1.96 52.17 -21.68
CA PRO A 74 2.18 51.93 -23.10
C PRO A 74 3.61 52.35 -23.51
N VAL A 75 4.23 51.58 -24.41
CA VAL A 75 5.58 51.84 -24.94
C VAL A 75 5.53 52.05 -26.45
N LYS A 76 6.19 53.10 -26.96
CA LYS A 76 6.34 53.32 -28.40
C LYS A 76 7.38 52.33 -28.98
N PRO A 77 7.10 51.66 -30.11
CA PRO A 77 7.92 50.55 -30.60
C PRO A 77 9.26 50.93 -31.24
N THR A 78 9.56 52.22 -31.40
CA THR A 78 10.71 52.70 -32.19
C THR A 78 11.99 52.95 -31.39
N SER A 79 12.03 52.68 -30.08
CA SER A 79 13.23 52.91 -29.25
C SER A 79 13.87 51.63 -28.71
N ASN A 80 15.17 51.46 -28.91
CA ASN A 80 15.97 50.34 -28.39
C ASN A 80 16.22 50.38 -26.86
N LYS A 81 15.66 51.38 -26.13
CA LYS A 81 15.72 51.49 -24.66
C LYS A 81 14.33 51.76 -24.11
N LEU A 82 13.97 51.07 -23.03
CA LEU A 82 12.64 51.11 -22.39
C LEU A 82 12.25 52.50 -21.83
N LEU A 83 13.23 53.39 -21.59
CA LEU A 83 13.09 54.69 -20.94
C LEU A 83 13.73 55.82 -21.78
N HIS A 84 13.33 55.96 -23.05
CA HIS A 84 13.91 56.99 -23.93
C HIS A 84 12.99 58.20 -24.18
N ASP A 85 11.68 58.07 -23.91
CA ASP A 85 10.68 59.12 -24.18
C ASP A 85 10.26 59.82 -22.88
N SER A 86 10.24 61.16 -22.89
CA SER A 86 9.83 62.00 -21.75
C SER A 86 8.42 61.69 -21.27
N ASP A 87 7.54 61.25 -22.18
CA ASP A 87 6.15 60.90 -21.90
C ASP A 87 6.04 59.59 -21.10
N THR A 88 6.90 58.61 -21.39
CA THR A 88 6.97 57.34 -20.65
C THR A 88 7.53 57.57 -19.24
N ILE A 89 8.55 58.43 -19.11
CA ILE A 89 9.11 58.83 -17.81
C ILE A 89 8.08 59.63 -16.99
N SER A 90 7.37 60.56 -17.63
CA SER A 90 6.35 61.38 -16.98
C SER A 90 5.14 60.56 -16.54
N SER A 91 4.67 59.60 -17.34
CA SER A 91 3.57 58.70 -16.95
C SER A 91 3.98 57.74 -15.81
N LEU A 92 5.23 57.30 -15.78
CA LEU A 92 5.77 56.49 -14.68
C LEU A 92 5.90 57.33 -13.40
N LEU A 93 6.37 58.58 -13.50
CA LEU A 93 6.41 59.56 -12.41
C LEU A 93 5.02 59.91 -11.90
N ILE A 94 4.04 60.15 -12.77
CA ILE A 94 2.66 60.44 -12.37
C ILE A 94 2.04 59.25 -11.65
N ASN A 95 2.20 58.02 -12.16
CA ASN A 95 1.73 56.82 -11.45
C ASN A 95 2.42 56.65 -10.10
N LEU A 96 3.73 56.92 -10.01
CA LEU A 96 4.47 56.86 -8.75
C LEU A 96 4.00 57.94 -7.77
N ILE A 97 3.78 59.17 -8.23
CA ILE A 97 3.36 60.29 -7.38
C ILE A 97 1.91 60.09 -6.90
N ASP A 98 0.97 59.72 -7.78
CA ASP A 98 -0.43 59.44 -7.42
C ASP A 98 -0.54 58.30 -6.40
N ASP A 99 0.28 57.26 -6.54
CA ASP A 99 0.24 56.10 -5.67
C ASP A 99 1.09 56.27 -4.40
N VAL A 100 2.21 57.01 -4.43
CA VAL A 100 3.00 57.36 -3.22
C VAL A 100 2.22 58.30 -2.31
N ILE A 101 1.36 59.17 -2.85
CA ILE A 101 0.44 59.98 -2.04
C ILE A 101 -0.60 59.11 -1.31
N LYS A 102 -0.92 57.91 -1.82
CA LYS A 102 -1.81 56.94 -1.16
C LYS A 102 -1.10 55.96 -0.22
N ILE A 103 0.17 55.65 -0.47
CA ILE A 103 0.93 54.67 0.33
C ILE A 103 1.69 55.41 1.43
N SER A 104 0.97 55.80 2.49
CA SER A 104 1.57 56.04 3.80
C SER A 104 1.46 54.73 4.61
N LEU A 105 2.45 53.84 4.45
CA LEU A 105 2.54 52.60 5.24
C LEU A 105 3.88 52.50 5.96
N THR A 106 3.78 52.55 7.28
CA THR A 106 4.81 52.32 8.29
C THR A 106 5.37 50.90 8.16
N LEU A 107 6.65 50.75 7.81
CA LEU A 107 7.36 49.47 7.84
C LEU A 107 8.14 49.36 9.15
N CYS A 108 7.62 48.59 10.11
CA CYS A 108 8.41 48.13 11.26
C CYS A 108 9.24 46.91 10.86
N PRO A 109 10.53 46.81 11.23
CA PRO A 109 11.30 45.60 11.04
C PRO A 109 10.92 44.60 12.14
N SER A 110 10.23 43.52 11.80
CA SER A 110 10.10 42.36 12.69
C SER A 110 11.14 41.31 12.30
N SER A 111 11.97 40.95 13.27
CA SER A 111 13.26 40.28 13.11
C SER A 111 13.21 38.77 12.88
N THR A 112 12.14 38.19 12.34
CA THR A 112 11.98 36.72 12.37
C THR A 112 11.41 36.03 11.12
N SER A 113 11.18 36.71 10.01
CA SER A 113 11.01 36.03 8.71
C SER A 113 11.60 36.85 7.58
N GLN A 114 12.43 36.23 6.73
CA GLN A 114 13.10 36.88 5.60
C GLN A 114 12.06 37.22 4.51
N ALA A 115 11.24 38.23 4.73
CA ALA A 115 10.44 38.85 3.68
C ALA A 115 11.37 39.69 2.81
N CYS A 116 11.47 39.35 1.52
CA CYS A 116 12.24 40.15 0.56
C CYS A 116 11.27 40.97 -0.29
N LEU A 117 11.40 42.30 -0.25
CA LEU A 117 10.71 43.19 -1.17
C LEU A 117 11.34 43.05 -2.56
N LYS A 118 10.56 42.60 -3.55
CA LYS A 118 10.99 42.42 -4.94
C LYS A 118 10.15 43.29 -5.86
N LEU A 119 10.81 43.88 -6.85
CA LEU A 119 10.18 44.60 -7.96
C LEU A 119 10.11 43.67 -9.17
N SER A 120 8.92 43.39 -9.68
CA SER A 120 8.70 42.62 -10.90
C SER A 120 8.12 43.50 -12.01
N ILE A 121 8.68 43.35 -13.21
CA ILE A 121 8.16 43.96 -14.44
C ILE A 121 7.47 42.85 -15.23
N LYS A 122 6.16 42.97 -15.45
CA LYS A 122 5.40 42.06 -16.32
C LYS A 122 5.03 42.76 -17.61
N CYS A 123 5.53 42.24 -18.73
CA CYS A 123 5.14 42.66 -20.08
C CYS A 123 3.94 41.85 -20.54
N PHE A 124 2.84 42.52 -20.90
CA PHE A 124 1.63 41.85 -21.34
C PHE A 124 1.58 41.69 -22.88
N ASN A 125 2.35 42.51 -23.62
CA ASN A 125 2.58 42.46 -25.07
C ASN A 125 3.82 43.34 -25.41
N ASN A 126 4.33 43.33 -26.66
CA ASN A 126 5.46 44.17 -27.12
C ASN A 126 5.25 45.70 -26.99
N TYR A 127 4.08 46.14 -26.52
CA TYR A 127 3.66 47.54 -26.46
C TYR A 127 3.21 47.99 -25.06
N SER A 128 3.25 47.12 -24.04
CA SER A 128 2.89 47.53 -22.66
C SER A 128 3.54 46.69 -21.58
N PHE A 129 3.90 47.35 -20.47
CA PHE A 129 4.39 46.68 -19.26
C PHE A 129 3.71 47.21 -17.99
N SER A 130 3.76 46.42 -16.93
CA SER A 130 3.35 46.80 -15.58
C SER A 130 4.50 46.56 -14.60
N LEU A 131 4.59 47.39 -13.57
CA LEU A 131 5.49 47.23 -12.44
C LEU A 131 4.68 46.70 -11.26
N SER A 132 5.27 45.80 -10.49
CA SER A 132 4.66 45.30 -9.27
C SER A 132 5.71 45.20 -8.17
N ILE A 133 5.40 45.74 -6.99
CA ILE A 133 6.19 45.57 -5.78
C ILE A 133 5.47 44.52 -4.95
N PHE A 134 6.17 43.43 -4.66
CA PHE A 134 5.64 42.38 -3.81
C PHE A 134 6.63 42.03 -2.70
N ALA A 135 6.10 41.69 -1.53
CA ALA A 135 6.85 41.03 -0.49
C ALA A 135 6.80 39.53 -0.76
N ASP A 136 7.97 38.92 -0.99
CA ASP A 136 8.10 37.48 -1.14
C ASP A 136 8.27 36.86 0.25
N TYR A 137 7.24 36.15 0.72
CA TYR A 137 7.30 35.41 1.98
C TYR A 137 7.66 33.96 1.68
N ASN A 138 8.83 33.52 2.15
CA ASN A 138 9.19 32.12 2.22
C ASN A 138 8.64 31.56 3.54
N LEU A 139 7.55 30.80 3.49
CA LEU A 139 6.94 30.19 4.67
C LEU A 139 7.16 28.67 4.65
N PRO A 140 8.19 28.15 5.36
CA PRO A 140 8.41 26.71 5.43
C PRO A 140 7.37 26.07 6.38
N VAL A 141 6.53 25.20 5.83
CA VAL A 141 5.61 24.37 6.61
C VAL A 141 6.25 23.01 6.83
N PHE A 142 6.76 22.76 8.04
CA PHE A 142 7.39 21.49 8.38
C PHE A 142 6.34 20.38 8.50
N LEU A 143 6.44 19.37 7.65
CA LEU A 143 5.52 18.23 7.58
C LEU A 143 6.00 17.06 8.45
N TRP A 144 7.31 16.88 8.55
CA TRP A 144 7.93 15.86 9.38
C TRP A 144 9.31 16.32 9.85
N THR A 145 9.70 15.94 11.07
CA THR A 145 11.04 16.14 11.61
C THR A 145 11.49 14.88 12.34
N SER A 146 12.70 14.41 12.03
CA SER A 146 13.30 13.25 12.67
C SER A 146 13.69 13.54 14.11
N LYS A 147 13.86 12.48 14.91
CA LYS A 147 14.62 12.58 16.16
C LYS A 147 16.04 13.07 15.88
N THR A 148 16.64 13.75 16.86
CA THR A 148 18.04 14.17 16.80
C THR A 148 18.95 12.95 16.78
N ILE A 149 19.87 12.89 15.83
CA ILE A 149 20.81 11.78 15.66
C ILE A 149 22.20 12.25 16.12
N PRO A 150 22.81 11.58 17.10
CA PRO A 150 24.16 11.90 17.54
C PRO A 150 25.19 11.49 16.47
N VAL A 151 26.17 12.36 16.23
CA VAL A 151 27.31 12.08 15.36
C VAL A 151 28.49 11.66 16.24
N LEU A 152 28.82 10.38 16.19
CA LEU A 152 29.84 9.78 17.07
C LEU A 152 31.26 10.30 16.77
N LYS A 153 31.54 10.75 15.53
CA LYS A 153 32.85 11.29 15.10
C LYS A 153 32.68 12.52 14.19
N PRO A 154 32.68 13.75 14.73
CA PRO A 154 32.42 14.97 13.95
C PRO A 154 33.61 15.43 13.08
N THR A 155 34.81 14.86 13.28
CA THR A 155 36.04 15.18 12.54
C THR A 155 36.26 14.32 11.29
N SER A 156 35.36 13.40 10.95
CA SER A 156 35.46 12.63 9.70
C SER A 156 35.11 13.50 8.49
N ASN A 157 35.80 13.27 7.37
CA ASN A 157 35.57 13.99 6.10
C ASN A 157 34.17 13.79 5.49
N LYS A 158 33.33 12.90 6.05
CA LYS A 158 31.97 12.57 5.59
C LYS A 158 31.00 12.45 6.76
N LEU A 159 29.74 12.88 6.56
CA LEU A 159 28.67 12.82 7.57
C LEU A 159 28.20 11.38 7.87
N LEU A 160 28.22 10.48 6.88
CA LEU A 160 27.77 9.09 6.98
C LEU A 160 28.95 8.08 7.00
N HIS A 161 30.04 8.37 7.70
CA HIS A 161 31.17 7.43 7.76
C HIS A 161 30.94 6.28 8.75
N ASP A 162 30.06 6.46 9.74
CA ASP A 162 29.82 5.46 10.78
C ASP A 162 28.63 4.56 10.43
N SER A 163 28.90 3.24 10.39
CA SER A 163 27.91 2.21 10.13
C SER A 163 26.76 2.20 11.14
N ASP A 164 27.02 2.64 12.37
CA ASP A 164 26.02 2.73 13.43
C ASP A 164 25.05 3.90 13.21
N THR A 165 25.55 5.03 12.69
CA THR A 165 24.74 6.21 12.35
C THR A 165 23.79 5.92 11.19
N ILE A 166 24.26 5.23 10.13
CA ILE A 166 23.43 4.85 8.98
C ILE A 166 22.33 3.87 9.43
N SER A 167 22.70 2.87 10.20
CA SER A 167 21.76 1.86 10.71
C SER A 167 20.70 2.51 11.61
N SER A 168 21.11 3.42 12.50
CA SER A 168 20.21 4.16 13.37
C SER A 168 19.25 5.05 12.59
N LEU A 169 19.73 5.74 11.55
CA LEU A 169 18.91 6.57 10.69
C LEU A 169 17.88 5.73 9.92
N LEU A 170 18.31 4.59 9.34
CA LEU A 170 17.40 3.70 8.64
C LEU A 170 16.31 3.14 9.58
N ILE A 171 16.69 2.71 10.78
CA ILE A 171 15.75 2.25 11.82
C ILE A 171 14.75 3.34 12.16
N ASN A 172 15.21 4.59 12.33
CA ASN A 172 14.32 5.72 12.61
C ASN A 172 13.33 5.97 11.47
N LEU A 173 13.77 5.89 10.21
CA LEU A 173 12.89 6.06 9.05
C LEU A 173 11.79 4.98 9.03
N ILE A 174 12.16 3.71 9.27
CA ILE A 174 11.21 2.60 9.29
C ILE A 174 10.26 2.72 10.50
N ASP A 175 10.77 3.08 11.67
CA ASP A 175 9.95 3.32 12.87
C ASP A 175 8.94 4.45 12.62
N ASP A 176 9.35 5.52 11.93
CA ASP A 176 8.47 6.61 11.56
C ASP A 176 7.41 6.20 10.52
N VAL A 177 7.73 5.32 9.57
CA VAL A 177 6.73 4.70 8.69
C VAL A 177 5.72 3.88 9.50
N ILE A 178 6.18 3.07 10.44
CA ILE A 178 5.32 2.21 11.27
C ILE A 178 4.42 3.04 12.19
N LYS A 179 4.84 4.22 12.65
CA LYS A 179 4.04 5.11 13.52
C LYS A 179 2.71 5.56 12.93
N TYR A 180 2.58 5.58 11.60
CA TYR A 180 1.33 5.89 10.90
C TYR A 180 0.31 4.73 10.94
N SER A 181 0.68 3.52 11.38
CA SER A 181 -0.27 2.45 11.64
C SER A 181 -0.95 2.66 13.00
N PRO A 182 -2.29 2.63 13.06
CA PRO A 182 -3.01 2.83 14.31
C PRO A 182 -2.96 1.59 15.21
N ASN A 183 -2.71 0.40 14.66
CA ASN A 183 -2.62 -0.87 15.39
C ASN A 183 -1.17 -1.17 15.79
N ARG A 184 -0.61 -0.32 16.67
CA ARG A 184 0.78 -0.43 17.13
C ARG A 184 0.99 -1.74 17.89
N CYS A 185 2.08 -2.45 17.56
CA CYS A 185 2.69 -3.40 18.48
C CYS A 185 3.86 -2.70 19.19
N PRO A 186 4.01 -2.83 20.53
CA PRO A 186 4.99 -2.09 21.32
C PRO A 186 6.45 -2.61 21.19
N TYR A 187 6.78 -3.36 20.13
CA TYR A 187 8.10 -3.96 20.00
C TYR A 187 9.12 -2.97 19.45
N SER A 188 10.31 -2.95 20.04
CA SER A 188 11.46 -2.22 19.50
C SER A 188 11.94 -2.88 18.22
N LEU A 189 12.08 -2.08 17.16
CA LEU A 189 12.57 -2.54 15.87
C LEU A 189 14.03 -3.00 16.02
N LYS A 190 14.27 -4.31 15.88
CA LYS A 190 15.61 -4.89 15.86
C LYS A 190 15.94 -5.31 14.43
N LEU A 191 16.62 -4.43 13.71
CA LEU A 191 17.16 -4.78 12.40
C LEU A 191 18.32 -5.79 12.58
N PRO A 192 18.49 -6.78 11.69
CA PRO A 192 19.66 -7.66 11.72
C PRO A 192 20.95 -6.84 11.60
N LYS A 193 21.93 -7.11 12.47
CA LYS A 193 23.26 -6.46 12.45
C LYS A 193 23.99 -6.62 11.10
N ASN A 194 23.61 -7.60 10.29
CA ASN A 194 24.19 -7.90 8.96
C ASN A 194 23.77 -6.96 7.83
N LEU A 195 23.00 -5.89 8.11
CA LEU A 195 22.63 -4.91 7.09
C LEU A 195 23.85 -4.27 6.39
N GLN A 196 24.97 -4.18 7.10
CA GLN A 196 26.18 -3.49 6.68
C GLN A 196 26.89 -4.12 5.47
N ASN A 197 26.80 -5.44 5.30
CA ASN A 197 27.39 -6.15 4.16
C ASN A 197 26.45 -6.24 2.96
N ASN A 198 25.27 -5.62 3.04
CA ASN A 198 24.33 -5.67 1.93
C ASN A 198 24.75 -4.64 0.87
N HIS A 199 25.16 -5.13 -0.31
CA HIS A 199 25.45 -4.29 -1.47
C HIS A 199 24.30 -3.33 -1.84
N HIS A 200 23.09 -3.60 -1.35
CA HIS A 200 21.89 -2.78 -1.57
C HIS A 200 21.58 -1.77 -0.46
N LEU A 201 22.45 -1.56 0.54
CA LEU A 201 22.21 -0.64 1.67
C LEU A 201 21.75 0.75 1.21
N LYS A 202 22.48 1.32 0.24
CA LYS A 202 22.18 2.63 -0.37
C LYS A 202 20.76 2.67 -0.94
N ASP A 203 20.38 1.63 -1.67
CA ASP A 203 19.08 1.54 -2.30
C ASP A 203 17.96 1.35 -1.26
N ILE A 204 18.19 0.50 -0.25
CA ILE A 204 17.26 0.26 0.86
C ILE A 204 17.00 1.57 1.63
N PHE A 205 18.05 2.35 1.87
CA PHE A 205 17.96 3.65 2.53
C PHE A 205 17.08 4.62 1.73
N ASN A 206 17.38 4.78 0.43
CA ASN A 206 16.62 5.64 -0.46
C ASN A 206 15.15 5.20 -0.56
N PHE A 207 14.88 3.89 -0.65
CA PHE A 207 13.51 3.37 -0.68
C PHE A 207 12.76 3.61 0.63
N SER A 208 13.42 3.46 1.78
CA SER A 208 12.81 3.70 3.09
C SER A 208 12.44 5.18 3.27
N PHE A 209 13.33 6.08 2.85
CA PHE A 209 13.04 7.51 2.84
C PHE A 209 11.94 7.89 1.84
N LEU A 210 11.94 7.29 0.65
CA LEU A 210 10.88 7.48 -0.35
C LEU A 210 9.52 7.05 0.20
N SER A 211 9.46 5.90 0.89
CA SER A 211 8.25 5.39 1.54
C SER A 211 7.74 6.32 2.65
N LEU A 212 8.64 6.84 3.49
CA LEU A 212 8.30 7.84 4.49
C LEU A 212 7.78 9.13 3.85
N THR A 213 8.50 9.65 2.85
CA THR A 213 8.10 10.87 2.12
C THR A 213 6.71 10.71 1.52
N PHE A 214 6.43 9.56 0.91
CA PHE A 214 5.11 9.25 0.35
C PHE A 214 4.00 9.28 1.41
N ILE A 215 4.22 8.67 2.57
CA ILE A 215 3.24 8.67 3.67
C ILE A 215 3.04 10.07 4.24
N VAL A 216 4.12 10.81 4.52
CA VAL A 216 4.08 12.20 4.99
C VAL A 216 3.31 13.08 4.00
N CYS A 217 3.51 12.89 2.69
CA CYS A 217 2.75 13.61 1.69
C CYS A 217 1.24 13.32 1.76
N ILE A 218 0.82 12.09 2.04
CA ILE A 218 -0.60 11.73 2.11
C ILE A 218 -1.27 12.38 3.34
N TYR A 219 -0.63 12.33 4.50
CA TYR A 219 -1.25 12.78 5.75
C TYR A 219 -1.02 14.26 6.07
N GLU A 220 0.19 14.74 5.86
CA GLU A 220 0.64 16.03 6.39
C GLU A 220 0.72 17.11 5.31
N ALA A 221 0.97 16.76 4.04
CA ALA A 221 1.09 17.77 2.99
C ALA A 221 -0.26 18.45 2.70
N PRO A 222 -0.26 19.78 2.50
CA PRO A 222 -1.43 20.52 2.06
C PRO A 222 -1.98 20.03 0.70
N SER A 223 -3.29 20.18 0.48
CA SER A 223 -4.01 19.59 -0.66
C SER A 223 -3.51 20.06 -2.02
N ASP A 224 -3.07 21.31 -2.11
CA ASP A 224 -2.49 21.94 -3.30
C ASP A 224 -1.16 21.30 -3.72
N LEU A 225 -0.30 20.95 -2.75
CA LEU A 225 1.00 20.31 -3.01
C LEU A 225 0.88 18.79 -3.17
N ARG A 226 -0.03 18.17 -2.41
CA ARG A 226 -0.17 16.72 -2.24
C ARG A 226 -0.31 16.00 -3.58
N SER A 227 -1.27 16.41 -4.42
CA SER A 227 -1.56 15.71 -5.68
C SER A 227 -0.36 15.65 -6.63
N SER A 228 0.36 16.77 -6.77
CA SER A 228 1.55 16.87 -7.62
C SER A 228 2.71 16.02 -7.09
N CYS A 229 2.95 16.08 -5.77
CA CYS A 229 3.98 15.27 -5.12
C CYS A 229 3.66 13.77 -5.24
N LEU A 230 2.44 13.35 -4.94
CA LEU A 230 2.05 11.94 -4.98
C LEU A 230 2.13 11.34 -6.39
N ASN A 231 1.81 12.11 -7.43
CA ASN A 231 2.02 11.67 -8.81
C ASN A 231 3.50 11.40 -9.09
N THR A 232 4.40 12.29 -8.66
CA THR A 232 5.84 12.11 -8.83
C THR A 232 6.37 10.92 -8.02
N LEU A 233 5.97 10.81 -6.74
CA LEU A 233 6.45 9.76 -5.83
C LEU A 233 5.92 8.37 -6.22
N LYS A 234 4.69 8.29 -6.75
CA LYS A 234 4.08 7.02 -7.20
C LYS A 234 4.92 6.35 -8.28
N ASP A 235 5.35 7.08 -9.29
CA ASP A 235 6.11 6.50 -10.40
C ASP A 235 7.46 5.95 -9.91
N GLN A 236 8.05 6.61 -8.92
CA GLN A 236 9.31 6.21 -8.29
C GLN A 236 9.12 4.97 -7.42
N LEU A 237 8.03 4.90 -6.65
CA LEU A 237 7.67 3.71 -5.86
C LEU A 237 7.36 2.50 -6.77
N ALA A 238 6.67 2.73 -7.88
CA ALA A 238 6.22 1.69 -8.79
C ALA A 238 7.32 1.15 -9.72
N CYS A 239 8.48 1.83 -9.82
CA CYS A 239 9.55 1.45 -10.73
C CYS A 239 10.16 0.08 -10.39
N THR A 240 10.76 -0.56 -11.40
CA THR A 240 11.32 -1.92 -11.27
C THR A 240 12.43 -2.01 -10.23
N LYS A 241 13.28 -0.99 -10.11
CA LYS A 241 14.33 -0.91 -9.09
C LYS A 241 13.74 -0.86 -7.68
N SER A 242 12.82 0.06 -7.44
CA SER A 242 12.10 0.21 -6.16
C SER A 242 11.41 -1.09 -5.77
N ARG A 243 10.72 -1.75 -6.71
CA ARG A 243 10.10 -3.07 -6.47
C ARG A 243 11.11 -4.14 -6.06
N LYS A 244 12.31 -4.20 -6.63
CA LYS A 244 13.34 -5.17 -6.21
C LYS A 244 13.84 -4.86 -4.80
N VAL A 245 14.10 -3.59 -4.52
CA VAL A 245 14.63 -3.12 -3.24
C VAL A 245 13.62 -3.31 -2.11
N SER A 246 12.33 -3.08 -2.37
CA SER A 246 11.28 -3.30 -1.38
C SER A 246 11.17 -4.77 -0.99
N LYS A 247 11.31 -5.71 -1.93
CA LYS A 247 11.40 -7.16 -1.62
C LYS A 247 12.56 -7.47 -0.68
N ILE A 248 13.73 -6.86 -0.90
CA ILE A 248 14.91 -7.04 -0.05
C ILE A 248 14.65 -6.46 1.34
N LEU A 249 14.12 -5.24 1.43
CA LEU A 249 13.79 -4.59 2.70
C LEU A 249 12.80 -5.43 3.51
N MET A 250 11.69 -5.87 2.91
CA MET A 250 10.67 -6.65 3.63
C MET A 250 11.24 -7.95 4.21
N ARG A 251 12.08 -8.65 3.46
CA ARG A 251 12.80 -9.83 3.96
C ARG A 251 13.75 -9.54 5.13
N LEU A 252 14.32 -8.32 5.20
CA LEU A 252 15.22 -7.91 6.27
C LEU A 252 14.49 -7.48 7.55
N LEU A 253 13.28 -6.91 7.42
CA LEU A 253 12.48 -6.44 8.56
C LEU A 253 12.02 -7.58 9.48
N GLY A 254 11.85 -8.78 8.93
CA GLY A 254 11.24 -9.92 9.61
C GLY A 254 9.71 -9.81 9.67
N SER A 255 9.03 -10.92 9.91
CA SER A 255 7.57 -11.05 9.70
C SER A 255 6.73 -9.98 10.40
N ASN A 256 6.97 -9.74 11.70
CA ASN A 256 6.14 -8.82 12.48
C ASN A 256 6.29 -7.37 12.04
N THR A 257 7.53 -6.95 11.78
CA THR A 257 7.87 -5.59 11.36
C THR A 257 7.44 -5.35 9.91
N GLU A 258 7.61 -6.36 9.05
CA GLU A 258 7.14 -6.37 7.67
C GLU A 258 5.63 -6.15 7.62
N GLU A 259 4.85 -6.96 8.36
CA GLU A 259 3.39 -6.81 8.42
C GLU A 259 3.01 -5.38 8.82
N GLN A 260 3.59 -4.84 9.90
CA GLN A 260 3.29 -3.49 10.39
C GLN A 260 3.66 -2.39 9.39
N CYS A 261 4.82 -2.51 8.75
CA CYS A 261 5.26 -1.59 7.70
C CYS A 261 4.26 -1.62 6.52
N MET A 262 3.84 -2.81 6.09
CA MET A 262 2.85 -2.98 5.03
C MET A 262 1.47 -2.46 5.43
N ARG A 263 1.04 -2.61 6.70
CA ARG A 263 -0.21 -2.01 7.20
C ARG A 263 -0.17 -0.48 7.09
N SER A 264 0.93 0.16 7.50
CA SER A 264 1.11 1.62 7.39
C SER A 264 1.04 2.11 5.95
N ILE A 265 1.81 1.47 5.05
CA ILE A 265 1.87 1.84 3.63
C ILE A 265 0.51 1.64 2.98
N ASN A 266 -0.15 0.50 3.22
CA ASN A 266 -1.45 0.19 2.63
C ASN A 266 -2.58 1.05 3.20
N LEU A 267 -2.51 1.50 4.45
CA LEU A 267 -3.43 2.48 4.99
C LEU A 267 -3.27 3.84 4.29
N ALA A 268 -2.04 4.29 4.07
CA ALA A 268 -1.77 5.51 3.32
C ALA A 268 -2.31 5.40 1.87
N ILE A 269 -2.02 4.29 1.18
CA ILE A 269 -2.56 4.01 -0.16
C ILE A 269 -4.09 3.99 -0.16
N THR A 270 -4.71 3.40 0.87
CA THR A 270 -6.18 3.34 1.00
C THR A 270 -6.76 4.75 1.10
N ASN A 271 -6.18 5.61 1.95
CA ASN A 271 -6.58 7.01 2.07
C ASN A 271 -6.42 7.77 0.75
N TRP A 272 -5.30 7.57 0.07
CA TRP A 272 -5.06 8.22 -1.22
C TRP A 272 -6.03 7.78 -2.31
N ILE A 273 -6.32 6.48 -2.42
CA ILE A 273 -7.30 5.96 -3.38
C ILE A 273 -8.69 6.52 -3.05
N SER A 274 -9.08 6.58 -1.78
CA SER A 274 -10.35 7.15 -1.35
C SER A 274 -10.46 8.63 -1.72
N GLU A 275 -9.38 9.41 -1.59
CA GLU A 275 -9.34 10.83 -1.99
C GLU A 275 -9.50 11.00 -3.51
N ILE A 276 -8.79 10.18 -4.31
CA ILE A 276 -8.92 10.17 -5.78
C ILE A 276 -10.35 9.83 -6.22
N GLN A 277 -10.96 8.82 -5.60
CA GLN A 277 -12.33 8.40 -5.90
C GLN A 277 -13.34 9.51 -5.56
N ALA A 278 -13.18 10.19 -4.42
CA ALA A 278 -14.02 11.32 -4.04
C ALA A 278 -13.88 12.51 -5.01
N ALA A 279 -12.69 12.72 -5.57
CA ALA A 279 -12.41 13.78 -6.53
C ALA A 279 -12.87 13.46 -7.98
N ASN A 280 -13.48 12.30 -8.23
CA ASN A 280 -13.85 11.80 -9.58
C ASN A 280 -12.67 11.78 -10.58
N LEU A 281 -11.43 11.75 -10.09
CA LEU A 281 -10.26 11.70 -10.94
C LEU A 281 -10.09 10.25 -11.41
N HIS A 282 -10.28 10.00 -12.72
CA HIS A 282 -10.00 8.71 -13.35
C HIS A 282 -8.48 8.46 -13.45
N ILE A 283 -7.79 8.39 -12.32
CA ILE A 283 -6.40 7.99 -12.25
C ILE A 283 -6.39 6.48 -12.05
N LYS A 284 -5.76 5.74 -12.97
CA LYS A 284 -5.45 4.32 -12.78
C LYS A 284 -4.72 4.18 -11.44
N THR A 285 -5.36 3.50 -10.49
CA THR A 285 -4.80 3.22 -9.18
C THR A 285 -3.38 2.65 -9.36
N PRO A 286 -2.39 3.11 -8.57
CA PRO A 286 -1.08 2.46 -8.57
C PRO A 286 -1.28 0.97 -8.31
N SER A 287 -0.56 0.10 -9.02
CA SER A 287 -0.55 -1.34 -8.78
C SER A 287 -0.29 -1.61 -7.29
N PRO A 288 -1.33 -1.88 -6.49
CA PRO A 288 -1.33 -1.75 -5.03
C PRO A 288 -0.93 -3.06 -4.34
N LEU A 289 -0.80 -4.12 -5.13
CA LEU A 289 -0.31 -5.40 -4.69
C LEU A 289 1.20 -5.32 -4.51
N PHE A 290 1.64 -5.60 -3.30
CA PHE A 290 3.00 -5.97 -3.03
C PHE A 290 3.08 -7.48 -2.82
N SER A 291 3.91 -8.16 -3.59
CA SER A 291 4.19 -9.59 -3.43
C SER A 291 5.67 -9.87 -3.61
N TYR A 292 6.15 -10.91 -2.97
CA TYR A 292 7.46 -11.47 -3.22
C TYR A 292 7.48 -12.97 -2.97
N SER A 293 8.41 -13.65 -3.64
CA SER A 293 8.68 -15.05 -3.42
C SER A 293 10.14 -15.26 -3.00
N PHE A 294 10.41 -16.37 -2.34
CA PHE A 294 11.76 -16.89 -2.20
C PHE A 294 11.76 -18.42 -2.09
N SER A 295 12.88 -18.99 -2.52
CA SER A 295 13.18 -20.41 -2.41
C SER A 295 14.30 -20.59 -1.39
N THR A 296 14.08 -21.48 -0.43
CA THR A 296 15.08 -21.94 0.55
C THR A 296 14.99 -23.47 0.64
N HIS A 297 15.99 -24.14 1.22
CA HIS A 297 16.11 -25.60 1.34
C HIS A 297 14.78 -26.35 1.51
N GLY A 298 14.19 -26.83 0.39
CA GLY A 298 12.94 -27.59 0.38
C GLY A 298 11.65 -26.79 0.62
N LEU A 299 11.70 -25.46 0.65
CA LEU A 299 10.56 -24.57 0.87
C LEU A 299 10.50 -23.46 -0.20
N TRP A 300 9.35 -23.36 -0.85
CA TRP A 300 8.94 -22.17 -1.59
C TRP A 300 7.95 -21.38 -0.75
N LYS A 301 8.22 -20.09 -0.59
CA LYS A 301 7.30 -19.18 0.10
C LYS A 301 6.96 -17.99 -0.79
N VAL A 302 5.68 -17.68 -0.86
CA VAL A 302 5.16 -16.43 -1.44
C VAL A 302 4.47 -15.65 -0.33
N GLN A 303 4.74 -14.36 -0.26
CA GLN A 303 4.14 -13.44 0.69
C GLN A 303 3.57 -12.24 -0.05
N LEU A 304 2.35 -11.83 0.28
CA LEU A 304 1.65 -10.77 -0.43
C LEU A 304 0.76 -9.93 0.50
N TYR A 305 0.60 -8.67 0.11
CA TYR A 305 -0.25 -7.69 0.79
C TYR A 305 -0.97 -6.85 -0.24
N CYS A 306 -2.27 -6.61 -0.02
CA CYS A 306 -3.05 -5.74 -0.89
C CYS A 306 -4.16 -5.03 -0.13
N PRO A 307 -4.29 -3.70 -0.23
CA PRO A 307 -5.45 -3.00 0.30
C PRO A 307 -6.71 -3.37 -0.50
N VAL A 308 -7.81 -3.69 0.20
CA VAL A 308 -9.05 -4.22 -0.40
C VAL A 308 -9.72 -3.22 -1.34
N ILE A 309 -9.58 -1.91 -1.08
CA ILE A 309 -10.07 -0.85 -1.98
C ILE A 309 -9.43 -0.91 -3.37
N ALA A 310 -8.26 -1.53 -3.48
CA ALA A 310 -7.42 -1.51 -4.67
C ALA A 310 -7.48 -2.82 -5.47
N MET A 311 -8.25 -3.81 -5.00
CA MET A 311 -8.59 -5.03 -5.73
C MET A 311 -9.63 -4.77 -6.82
N ASN A 312 -9.64 -5.60 -7.86
CA ASN A 312 -10.61 -5.48 -8.95
C ASN A 312 -11.97 -6.01 -8.50
N VAL A 313 -13.03 -5.24 -8.71
CA VAL A 313 -14.41 -5.71 -8.47
C VAL A 313 -14.83 -6.62 -9.62
N GLU A 314 -15.17 -7.87 -9.33
CA GLU A 314 -15.66 -8.81 -10.35
C GLU A 314 -17.19 -8.83 -10.41
N LYS A 315 -17.84 -8.84 -9.24
CA LYS A 315 -19.29 -8.89 -9.11
C LYS A 315 -19.71 -7.94 -8.00
N ALA A 316 -20.75 -7.16 -8.24
CA ALA A 316 -21.40 -6.33 -7.24
C ALA A 316 -22.91 -6.33 -7.47
N SER A 317 -23.69 -6.26 -6.40
CA SER A 317 -25.14 -6.40 -6.48
C SER A 317 -25.91 -5.19 -7.03
N GLY A 318 -25.26 -4.09 -7.44
CA GLY A 318 -25.93 -2.86 -7.89
C GLY A 318 -26.50 -2.01 -6.74
N SER A 319 -26.96 -0.79 -7.07
CA SER A 319 -26.86 0.50 -6.33
C SER A 319 -27.41 0.61 -4.89
N GLY A 320 -26.82 1.57 -4.14
CA GLY A 320 -27.22 1.98 -2.79
C GLY A 320 -26.23 1.61 -1.68
N LEU A 321 -24.91 1.60 -1.97
CA LEU A 321 -23.92 1.34 -0.95
C LEU A 321 -23.88 2.52 0.02
N ASP A 322 -24.33 2.28 1.24
CA ASP A 322 -24.21 3.22 2.35
C ASP A 322 -22.73 3.58 2.57
N ASP A 323 -22.44 4.88 2.67
CA ASP A 323 -21.10 5.42 2.89
C ASP A 323 -20.43 4.81 4.12
N ARG A 324 -21.21 4.52 5.17
CA ARG A 324 -20.70 3.85 6.38
C ARG A 324 -20.23 2.43 6.09
N LEU A 325 -20.95 1.70 5.26
CA LEU A 325 -20.58 0.36 4.85
C LEU A 325 -19.37 0.40 3.92
N LEU A 326 -19.35 1.31 2.94
CA LEU A 326 -18.22 1.52 2.04
C LEU A 326 -16.93 1.81 2.84
N PHE A 327 -17.03 2.70 3.83
CA PHE A 327 -15.93 2.99 4.74
C PHE A 327 -15.45 1.72 5.44
N SER A 328 -16.34 0.96 6.09
CA SER A 328 -15.91 -0.29 6.73
C SER A 328 -15.23 -1.25 5.76
N LEU A 329 -15.75 -1.43 4.54
CA LEU A 329 -15.21 -2.40 3.59
C LEU A 329 -13.87 -1.98 2.97
N ASN A 330 -13.64 -0.69 2.77
CA ASN A 330 -12.42 -0.16 2.14
C ASN A 330 -11.19 -0.22 3.05
N TYR A 331 -11.36 -0.02 4.35
CA TYR A 331 -10.26 0.07 5.32
C TYR A 331 -9.79 -1.30 5.84
N HIS A 332 -9.60 -2.22 4.91
CA HIS A 332 -9.05 -3.55 5.14
C HIS A 332 -7.89 -3.82 4.18
N GLN A 333 -7.00 -4.72 4.59
CA GLN A 333 -6.02 -5.32 3.69
C GLN A 333 -6.06 -6.84 3.75
N VAL A 334 -5.63 -7.44 2.64
CA VAL A 334 -5.40 -8.87 2.49
C VAL A 334 -3.94 -9.14 2.83
N GLU A 335 -3.69 -10.13 3.67
CA GLU A 335 -2.37 -10.65 4.00
C GLU A 335 -2.33 -12.12 3.62
N GLY A 336 -1.50 -12.46 2.62
CA GLY A 336 -1.38 -13.81 2.09
C GLY A 336 0.01 -14.39 2.32
N VAL A 337 0.06 -15.61 2.82
CA VAL A 337 1.28 -16.41 2.94
C VAL A 337 1.02 -17.77 2.32
N ILE A 338 1.80 -18.14 1.32
CA ILE A 338 1.71 -19.43 0.63
C ILE A 338 3.03 -20.13 0.83
N GLN A 339 3.03 -21.27 1.51
CA GLN A 339 4.18 -22.12 1.77
C GLN A 339 3.95 -23.46 1.09
N LEU A 340 4.88 -23.83 0.21
CA LEU A 340 4.89 -25.09 -0.51
C LEU A 340 6.22 -25.79 -0.20
N ASN A 341 6.19 -27.04 0.24
CA ASN A 341 7.43 -27.80 0.32
C ASN A 341 7.75 -28.40 -1.03
N TYR A 342 9.03 -28.42 -1.39
CA TYR A 342 9.50 -29.08 -2.60
C TYR A 342 10.60 -30.09 -2.31
N LYS A 343 10.68 -31.13 -3.14
CA LYS A 343 11.73 -32.13 -3.07
C LYS A 343 12.17 -32.50 -4.49
N VAL A 344 13.48 -32.47 -4.73
CA VAL A 344 14.09 -32.88 -5.99
C VAL A 344 14.77 -34.22 -5.80
N VAL A 345 14.45 -35.21 -6.64
CA VAL A 345 15.06 -36.55 -6.61
C VAL A 345 15.53 -36.93 -8.01
N VAL A 346 16.82 -37.19 -8.16
CA VAL A 346 17.38 -37.69 -9.42
C VAL A 346 17.11 -39.18 -9.54
N LYS A 347 16.45 -39.60 -10.63
CA LYS A 347 16.23 -41.00 -11.01
C LYS A 347 17.13 -41.35 -12.19
N GLU A 348 17.15 -42.63 -12.57
CA GLU A 348 17.97 -43.11 -13.70
C GLU A 348 17.59 -42.47 -15.05
N LYS A 349 16.32 -42.14 -15.28
CA LYS A 349 15.85 -41.63 -16.58
C LYS A 349 15.34 -40.19 -16.56
N TRP A 350 15.05 -39.64 -15.38
CA TRP A 350 14.48 -38.30 -15.21
C TRP A 350 14.80 -37.74 -13.82
N ILE A 351 14.48 -36.47 -13.60
CA ILE A 351 14.48 -35.82 -12.29
C ILE A 351 13.03 -35.67 -11.85
N GLU A 352 12.71 -36.07 -10.62
CA GLU A 352 11.40 -35.85 -10.01
C GLU A 352 11.42 -34.57 -9.19
N VAL A 353 10.62 -33.59 -9.60
CA VAL A 353 10.33 -32.39 -8.81
C VAL A 353 8.96 -32.59 -8.19
N MET A 354 8.93 -32.75 -6.88
CA MET A 354 7.70 -32.90 -6.10
C MET A 354 7.42 -31.62 -5.36
N VAL A 355 6.18 -31.14 -5.39
CA VAL A 355 5.72 -29.97 -4.63
C VAL A 355 4.44 -30.35 -3.90
N ASN A 356 4.32 -29.96 -2.64
CA ASN A 356 3.09 -30.11 -1.87
C ASN A 356 2.77 -28.83 -1.08
N THR A 357 1.50 -28.67 -0.72
CA THR A 357 1.07 -27.55 0.12
C THR A 357 1.46 -27.81 1.57
N ASP A 358 2.19 -26.87 2.17
CA ASP A 358 2.58 -26.92 3.59
C ASP A 358 1.61 -26.09 4.44
N ASN A 359 1.52 -24.81 4.11
CA ASN A 359 0.65 -23.87 4.80
C ASN A 359 0.24 -22.75 3.86
N ILE A 360 -1.07 -22.57 3.66
CA ILE A 360 -1.62 -21.40 2.97
C ILE A 360 -2.46 -20.64 3.97
N ARG A 361 -2.09 -19.39 4.22
CA ARG A 361 -2.79 -18.47 5.09
C ARG A 361 -3.26 -17.26 4.29
N CYS A 362 -4.52 -16.90 4.44
CA CYS A 362 -5.08 -15.69 3.84
C CYS A 362 -5.96 -14.98 4.87
N ASP A 363 -5.49 -13.85 5.38
CA ASP A 363 -6.21 -13.05 6.36
C ASP A 363 -6.71 -11.72 5.77
N VAL A 364 -7.85 -11.27 6.27
CA VAL A 364 -8.40 -9.94 5.99
C VAL A 364 -8.36 -9.11 7.28
N ILE A 365 -7.39 -8.19 7.34
CA ILE A 365 -7.04 -7.42 8.53
C ILE A 365 -7.53 -5.97 8.40
N LYS A 366 -8.06 -5.44 9.51
CA LYS A 366 -8.50 -4.05 9.64
C LYS A 366 -7.29 -3.12 9.68
N LEU A 367 -7.33 -2.04 8.90
CA LEU A 367 -6.29 -1.01 8.90
C LEU A 367 -6.55 0.10 9.93
N LEU A 368 -7.79 0.23 10.41
CA LEU A 368 -8.21 1.24 11.41
C LEU A 368 -8.53 0.60 12.77
N THR A 369 -8.68 1.45 13.80
CA THR A 369 -9.15 1.04 15.12
C THR A 369 -10.64 0.73 15.13
N ASP A 370 -11.06 -0.10 16.09
CA ASP A 370 -12.47 -0.45 16.27
C ASP A 370 -13.34 0.76 16.61
N THR A 371 -12.77 1.77 17.28
CA THR A 371 -13.45 3.05 17.57
C THR A 371 -13.82 3.78 16.30
N LEU A 372 -12.85 4.03 15.40
CA LEU A 372 -13.08 4.71 14.13
C LEU A 372 -14.04 3.93 13.20
N MET A 373 -13.90 2.61 13.18
CA MET A 373 -14.79 1.73 12.41
C MET A 373 -16.25 1.78 12.91
N THR A 374 -16.47 2.08 14.19
CA THR A 374 -17.80 2.20 14.79
C THR A 374 -18.38 3.60 14.62
N GLU A 375 -17.55 4.63 14.79
CA GLU A 375 -17.96 6.04 14.66
C GLU A 375 -18.31 6.41 13.22
N ARG A 376 -17.42 6.10 12.27
CA ARG A 376 -17.59 6.45 10.84
C ARG A 376 -18.15 5.33 9.99
N GLY A 377 -17.90 4.07 10.37
CA GLY A 377 -18.25 2.90 9.58
C GLY A 377 -19.54 2.19 9.99
N ALA A 378 -19.79 1.05 9.35
CA ALA A 378 -20.85 0.09 9.68
C ALA A 378 -20.46 -0.87 10.84
N GLY A 379 -19.31 -0.61 11.48
CA GLY A 379 -18.75 -1.41 12.58
C GLY A 379 -17.57 -2.30 12.17
N PRO A 380 -16.81 -2.81 13.16
CA PRO A 380 -15.58 -3.58 12.94
C PRO A 380 -15.81 -5.04 12.52
N SER A 381 -17.06 -5.52 12.58
CA SER A 381 -17.43 -6.87 12.15
C SER A 381 -17.73 -6.98 10.65
N GLU A 382 -17.94 -5.85 9.98
CA GLU A 382 -18.21 -5.80 8.54
C GLU A 382 -16.91 -5.82 7.76
N LYS A 383 -16.66 -6.94 7.09
CA LYS A 383 -15.48 -7.13 6.26
C LYS A 383 -15.68 -8.23 5.24
N HIS A 384 -14.87 -8.16 4.20
CA HIS A 384 -14.69 -9.24 3.24
C HIS A 384 -14.10 -10.49 3.89
N PHE A 385 -14.34 -11.65 3.30
CA PHE A 385 -13.74 -12.92 3.68
C PHE A 385 -13.23 -13.68 2.44
N PRO A 386 -12.20 -14.53 2.57
CA PRO A 386 -11.74 -15.36 1.46
C PRO A 386 -12.82 -16.33 1.00
N SER A 387 -13.11 -16.37 -0.30
CA SER A 387 -14.11 -17.27 -0.89
C SER A 387 -13.51 -18.26 -1.89
N ARG A 388 -12.39 -17.90 -2.52
CA ARG A 388 -11.61 -18.80 -3.40
C ARG A 388 -10.13 -18.42 -3.39
N ILE A 389 -9.26 -19.41 -3.45
CA ILE A 389 -7.83 -19.25 -3.73
C ILE A 389 -7.48 -20.21 -4.87
N SER A 390 -6.79 -19.73 -5.90
CA SER A 390 -6.34 -20.55 -7.02
C SER A 390 -4.86 -20.30 -7.27
N LEU A 391 -4.06 -21.37 -7.38
CA LEU A 391 -2.62 -21.31 -7.62
C LEU A 391 -2.28 -22.13 -8.86
N HIS A 392 -1.57 -21.49 -9.78
CA HIS A 392 -1.01 -22.11 -10.97
C HIS A 392 0.52 -22.14 -10.82
N ILE A 393 1.09 -23.35 -10.86
CA ILE A 393 2.52 -23.59 -10.75
C ILE A 393 3.01 -24.09 -12.10
N THR A 394 3.89 -23.32 -12.73
CA THR A 394 4.31 -23.56 -14.12
C THR A 394 5.83 -23.47 -14.25
N PRO A 395 6.52 -24.50 -14.74
CA PRO A 395 7.93 -24.39 -15.11
C PRO A 395 8.06 -23.49 -16.35
N THR A 396 8.98 -22.53 -16.35
CA THR A 396 9.14 -21.59 -17.48
C THR A 396 9.69 -22.29 -18.73
N LEU A 397 10.63 -23.22 -18.56
CA LEU A 397 11.21 -24.04 -19.63
C LEU A 397 10.42 -25.34 -19.83
N GLN A 398 9.29 -25.22 -20.52
CA GLN A 398 8.34 -26.33 -20.72
C GLN A 398 8.86 -27.48 -21.59
N SER A 399 9.87 -27.25 -22.44
CA SER A 399 10.46 -28.28 -23.33
C SER A 399 11.13 -29.43 -22.58
N ASN A 400 11.53 -29.19 -21.33
CA ASN A 400 12.28 -30.15 -20.53
C ASN A 400 11.37 -31.00 -19.64
N ILE A 401 10.05 -30.77 -19.69
CA ILE A 401 9.07 -31.51 -18.91
C ILE A 401 8.62 -32.73 -19.70
N ILE A 402 8.82 -33.91 -19.12
CA ILE A 402 8.40 -35.20 -19.70
C ILE A 402 6.92 -35.44 -19.39
N SER A 403 6.53 -35.22 -18.14
CA SER A 403 5.14 -35.43 -17.69
C SER A 403 4.89 -34.75 -16.36
N ILE A 404 3.61 -34.50 -16.06
CA ILE A 404 3.11 -34.02 -14.79
C ILE A 404 2.07 -34.99 -14.24
N SER A 405 2.03 -35.14 -12.92
CA SER A 405 1.05 -35.96 -12.21
C SER A 405 0.57 -35.23 -10.98
N VAL A 406 -0.73 -35.27 -10.74
CA VAL A 406 -1.39 -34.78 -9.54
C VAL A 406 -1.90 -35.96 -8.72
N SER A 407 -2.08 -35.74 -7.43
CA SER A 407 -2.58 -36.76 -6.50
C SER A 407 -4.09 -36.58 -6.28
N LYS A 408 -4.64 -37.17 -5.22
CA LYS A 408 -6.10 -37.22 -5.02
C LYS A 408 -6.60 -35.82 -4.62
N SER A 409 -7.68 -35.35 -5.23
CA SER A 409 -8.42 -34.18 -4.72
C SER A 409 -9.14 -34.56 -3.42
N SER A 410 -9.54 -33.57 -2.60
CA SER A 410 -10.16 -33.87 -1.30
C SER A 410 -11.40 -34.75 -1.48
N GLU A 411 -11.47 -35.90 -0.79
CA GLU A 411 -12.74 -36.60 -0.63
C GLU A 411 -13.63 -35.75 0.30
N ASN A 412 -14.87 -35.50 -0.11
CA ASN A 412 -15.90 -34.96 0.76
C ASN A 412 -16.60 -36.15 1.44
N PRO A 413 -16.13 -36.67 2.60
CA PRO A 413 -16.90 -37.69 3.29
C PRO A 413 -18.24 -37.07 3.72
N PRO A 414 -19.40 -37.66 3.36
CA PRO A 414 -20.66 -37.24 3.93
C PRO A 414 -20.60 -37.50 5.44
N ARG A 415 -20.73 -36.45 6.27
CA ARG A 415 -20.96 -36.62 7.70
C ARG A 415 -22.45 -36.87 7.91
N GLU A 416 -22.80 -38.06 8.39
CA GLU A 416 -24.11 -38.30 8.99
C GLU A 416 -24.24 -37.47 10.28
N ILE A 417 -25.28 -36.66 10.36
CA ILE A 417 -25.68 -35.98 11.58
C ILE A 417 -26.62 -36.92 12.32
N SER A 418 -26.25 -37.30 13.54
CA SER A 418 -27.16 -37.94 14.48
C SER A 418 -28.39 -37.04 14.63
N VAL A 419 -29.57 -37.58 14.34
CA VAL A 419 -30.87 -36.95 14.56
C VAL A 419 -30.96 -36.46 16.01
N GLU A 420 -30.70 -35.18 16.26
CA GLU A 420 -31.19 -34.53 17.47
C GLU A 420 -32.70 -34.40 17.29
N LYS A 421 -33.46 -35.34 17.85
CA LYS A 421 -34.88 -35.16 18.13
C LYS A 421 -34.99 -33.99 19.10
N GLY A 422 -35.15 -32.78 18.58
CA GLY A 422 -35.69 -31.67 19.36
C GLY A 422 -37.10 -32.03 19.78
N ILE A 423 -37.28 -32.49 21.02
CA ILE A 423 -38.59 -32.53 21.65
C ILE A 423 -38.93 -31.08 21.97
N GLU A 424 -39.64 -30.43 21.06
CA GLU A 424 -40.30 -29.16 21.32
C GLU A 424 -41.48 -29.46 22.24
N ALA A 425 -41.22 -29.46 23.55
CA ALA A 425 -42.27 -29.46 24.56
C ALA A 425 -42.90 -28.07 24.58
N SER A 426 -43.94 -27.87 23.76
CA SER A 426 -44.88 -26.77 23.99
C SER A 426 -45.85 -27.18 25.11
N PHE A 427 -45.93 -26.35 26.14
CA PHE A 427 -47.02 -26.43 27.12
C PHE A 427 -48.05 -25.36 26.76
N GLU A 428 -49.14 -25.76 26.10
CA GLU A 428 -50.39 -25.00 26.09
C GLU A 428 -51.60 -25.96 26.24
N PRO A 429 -52.69 -25.51 26.89
CA PRO A 429 -53.72 -26.36 27.50
C PRO A 429 -54.71 -26.96 26.50
N PRO A 430 -55.53 -27.96 26.90
CA PRO A 430 -56.21 -28.83 25.95
C PRO A 430 -57.55 -28.23 25.49
N THR A 431 -57.71 -27.94 24.20
CA THR A 431 -59.02 -28.05 23.51
C THR A 431 -58.84 -28.19 21.98
N SER A 432 -59.02 -29.43 21.52
CA SER A 432 -59.59 -29.89 20.24
C SER A 432 -59.28 -29.21 18.89
N VAL A 433 -59.00 -30.11 17.92
CA VAL A 433 -59.20 -30.04 16.45
C VAL A 433 -57.98 -29.66 15.59
N GLY A 434 -57.16 -30.68 15.32
CA GLY A 434 -56.66 -31.07 13.98
C GLY A 434 -55.91 -30.05 13.14
N PHE A 435 -54.57 -30.18 13.07
CA PHE A 435 -53.76 -29.69 11.95
C PHE A 435 -52.70 -30.71 11.55
N ASN A 436 -52.59 -30.95 10.24
CA ASN A 436 -51.71 -31.92 9.61
C ASN A 436 -50.24 -31.62 9.88
N LEU A 437 -49.53 -32.61 10.44
CA LEU A 437 -48.10 -32.58 10.65
C LEU A 437 -47.39 -32.82 9.30
N LEU A 438 -47.00 -31.75 8.60
CA LEU A 438 -45.96 -31.85 7.58
C LEU A 438 -44.62 -31.95 8.31
N ALA A 439 -44.17 -33.19 8.52
CA ALA A 439 -42.80 -33.48 8.92
C ALA A 439 -41.87 -33.02 7.80
N GLY A 440 -41.38 -31.79 7.89
CA GLY A 440 -40.29 -31.30 7.05
C GLY A 440 -39.00 -31.98 7.47
N GLU A 441 -38.69 -33.13 6.88
CA GLU A 441 -37.33 -33.67 6.87
C GLU A 441 -36.44 -32.71 6.07
N THR A 442 -35.78 -31.77 6.76
CA THR A 442 -34.65 -31.05 6.18
C THR A 442 -33.37 -31.81 6.50
N SER A 443 -32.95 -32.70 5.60
CA SER A 443 -31.60 -33.27 5.61
C SER A 443 -30.59 -32.21 5.17
N THR A 444 -29.88 -31.57 6.11
CA THR A 444 -28.74 -30.72 5.77
C THR A 444 -27.47 -31.56 5.68
N ILE A 445 -26.99 -31.79 4.46
CA ILE A 445 -25.71 -32.49 4.21
C ILE A 445 -24.58 -31.53 4.59
N SER A 446 -23.99 -31.72 5.78
CA SER A 446 -22.85 -30.92 6.24
C SER A 446 -21.56 -31.36 5.53
N MET A 447 -21.26 -30.75 4.37
CA MET A 447 -19.91 -30.85 3.77
C MET A 447 -18.89 -30.03 4.57
N LYS A 448 -17.60 -30.40 4.52
CA LYS A 448 -16.55 -29.45 4.91
C LYS A 448 -16.72 -28.19 4.05
N PRO A 449 -16.69 -26.98 4.64
CA PRO A 449 -17.05 -25.76 3.91
C PRO A 449 -16.07 -25.45 2.78
N TRP A 450 -14.81 -25.87 2.92
CA TRP A 450 -13.77 -25.73 1.90
C TRP A 450 -13.56 -27.05 1.17
N VAL A 451 -13.52 -26.98 -0.16
CA VAL A 451 -13.17 -28.09 -1.03
C VAL A 451 -11.88 -27.75 -1.76
N PHE A 452 -11.05 -28.78 -1.97
CA PHE A 452 -9.77 -28.66 -2.62
C PHE A 452 -9.68 -29.55 -3.86
N GLU A 453 -9.40 -28.94 -4.99
CA GLU A 453 -9.23 -29.62 -6.28
C GLU A 453 -7.82 -29.40 -6.83
N GLN A 454 -7.31 -30.47 -7.45
CA GLN A 454 -6.08 -30.42 -8.22
C GLN A 454 -6.39 -30.76 -9.67
N SER A 455 -5.87 -29.96 -10.59
CA SER A 455 -5.97 -30.26 -12.02
C SER A 455 -4.66 -29.92 -12.74
N VAL A 456 -4.55 -30.41 -13.96
CA VAL A 456 -3.40 -30.20 -14.83
C VAL A 456 -3.84 -29.48 -16.09
N TYR A 457 -3.12 -28.44 -16.45
CA TYR A 457 -3.27 -27.76 -17.74
C TYR A 457 -1.91 -27.62 -18.43
N GLY A 458 -1.70 -28.47 -19.45
CA GLY A 458 -0.38 -28.60 -20.09
C GLY A 458 0.67 -29.05 -19.08
N ASN A 459 1.74 -28.25 -18.93
CA ASN A 459 2.81 -28.48 -17.95
C ASN A 459 2.58 -27.76 -16.61
N SER A 460 1.41 -27.14 -16.44
CA SER A 460 1.05 -26.37 -15.24
C SER A 460 0.19 -27.20 -14.31
N ALA A 461 0.46 -27.13 -13.01
CA ALA A 461 -0.45 -27.63 -11.99
C ALA A 461 -1.34 -26.52 -11.49
N ILE A 462 -2.62 -26.83 -11.33
CA ILE A 462 -3.65 -25.93 -10.81
C ILE A 462 -4.14 -26.50 -9.49
N LEU A 463 -4.10 -25.66 -8.46
CA LEU A 463 -4.55 -25.96 -7.11
C LEU A 463 -5.66 -24.97 -6.74
N ASP A 464 -6.89 -25.44 -6.55
CA ASP A 464 -8.05 -24.62 -6.26
C ASP A 464 -8.62 -24.96 -4.88
N TRP A 465 -8.79 -23.92 -4.04
CA TRP A 465 -9.54 -23.97 -2.79
C TRP A 465 -10.78 -23.10 -2.92
N PHE A 466 -11.96 -23.69 -2.75
CA PHE A 466 -13.22 -22.98 -2.93
C PHE A 466 -14.18 -23.23 -1.76
N LEU A 467 -14.85 -22.16 -1.36
CA LEU A 467 -15.82 -22.16 -0.27
C LEU A 467 -17.22 -22.44 -0.82
N HIS A 468 -17.91 -23.40 -0.23
CA HIS A 468 -19.32 -23.68 -0.52
C HIS A 468 -20.24 -23.11 0.55
N ASP A 469 -21.40 -22.64 0.13
CA ASP A 469 -22.48 -22.33 1.04
C ASP A 469 -23.01 -23.61 1.68
N SER A 470 -23.07 -23.64 3.01
CA SER A 470 -23.62 -24.74 3.79
C SER A 470 -25.09 -25.03 3.51
N MET A 471 -25.84 -24.05 2.98
CA MET A 471 -27.27 -24.20 2.70
C MET A 471 -27.53 -24.82 1.31
N ASP A 472 -26.92 -24.24 0.27
CA ASP A 472 -27.23 -24.57 -1.12
C ASP A 472 -26.17 -25.47 -1.78
N GLY A 473 -25.01 -25.69 -1.11
CA GLY A 473 -23.88 -26.44 -1.66
C GLY A 473 -23.20 -25.76 -2.85
N ARG A 474 -23.58 -24.52 -3.18
CA ARG A 474 -23.02 -23.75 -4.29
C ARG A 474 -21.76 -23.00 -3.87
N GLU A 475 -20.84 -22.82 -4.81
CA GLU A 475 -19.63 -22.02 -4.59
C GLU A 475 -20.02 -20.57 -4.24
N VAL A 476 -19.50 -20.05 -3.12
CA VAL A 476 -19.80 -18.72 -2.59
C VAL A 476 -19.43 -17.60 -3.56
N PHE A 477 -18.32 -17.77 -4.28
CA PHE A 477 -17.89 -16.86 -5.35
C PHE A 477 -18.92 -16.75 -6.50
N SER A 478 -19.60 -17.85 -6.81
CA SER A 478 -20.54 -17.93 -7.91
C SER A 478 -21.96 -17.47 -7.54
N SER A 479 -22.26 -17.40 -6.25
CA SER A 479 -23.61 -17.28 -5.72
C SER A 479 -23.88 -15.95 -5.01
N LYS A 480 -25.16 -15.61 -4.90
CA LYS A 480 -25.64 -14.47 -4.11
C LYS A 480 -26.64 -15.00 -3.09
N PRO A 481 -26.54 -14.62 -1.80
CA PRO A 481 -27.52 -15.02 -0.81
C PRO A 481 -28.88 -14.45 -1.21
N SER A 482 -29.93 -15.27 -1.12
CA SER A 482 -31.29 -14.81 -1.41
C SER A 482 -31.70 -13.70 -0.44
N LYS A 483 -32.56 -12.77 -0.88
CA LYS A 483 -33.05 -11.67 -0.01
C LYS A 483 -33.75 -12.20 1.24
N MET A 484 -34.41 -13.35 1.13
CA MET A 484 -35.07 -14.01 2.26
C MET A 484 -34.05 -14.68 3.20
N ALA A 485 -32.99 -15.29 2.67
CA ALA A 485 -31.91 -15.84 3.50
C ALA A 485 -31.25 -14.74 4.36
N LEU A 486 -31.03 -13.54 3.81
CA LEU A 486 -30.46 -12.39 4.54
C LEU A 486 -31.30 -11.93 5.76
N LEU A 487 -32.59 -12.25 5.79
CA LEU A 487 -33.49 -11.95 6.92
C LEU A 487 -33.40 -13.02 8.03
N HIS A 488 -33.05 -14.26 7.69
CA HIS A 488 -32.92 -15.35 8.67
C HIS A 488 -31.62 -15.25 9.47
N HIS A 489 -31.71 -15.45 10.78
CA HIS A 489 -30.58 -15.34 11.72
C HIS A 489 -29.64 -16.56 11.70
N LYS A 490 -30.13 -17.71 11.22
CA LYS A 490 -29.44 -19.00 11.19
C LYS A 490 -29.00 -19.47 9.79
N ALA A 491 -29.44 -18.79 8.73
CA ALA A 491 -29.00 -19.08 7.37
C ALA A 491 -27.71 -18.30 7.06
N TRP A 492 -26.92 -18.78 6.08
CA TRP A 492 -25.71 -18.15 5.52
C TRP A 492 -24.59 -17.84 6.54
N PHE A 493 -23.40 -17.42 6.09
CA PHE A 493 -22.19 -17.18 6.91
C PHE A 493 -22.31 -15.95 7.86
N LYS A 494 -23.42 -15.82 8.58
CA LYS A 494 -23.69 -14.83 9.62
C LYS A 494 -23.02 -15.25 10.93
N ASN A 495 -22.35 -14.32 11.62
CA ASN A 495 -21.52 -14.62 12.80
C ASN A 495 -20.41 -15.68 12.52
N ARG A 496 -19.90 -15.68 11.28
CA ARG A 496 -18.93 -16.63 10.73
C ARG A 496 -17.59 -16.82 11.48
N TYR A 497 -17.32 -16.03 12.50
CA TYR A 497 -16.04 -16.06 13.24
C TYR A 497 -16.16 -16.64 14.66
N SER A 498 -17.36 -16.91 15.17
CA SER A 498 -17.60 -17.32 16.56
C SER A 498 -17.96 -18.80 16.76
N ASN A 499 -18.27 -19.54 15.69
CA ASN A 499 -18.65 -20.95 15.81
C ASN A 499 -17.43 -21.88 16.01
N ALA A 500 -17.65 -23.07 16.59
CA ALA A 500 -16.63 -24.12 16.75
C ALA A 500 -16.25 -24.75 15.40
N TYR A 501 -17.22 -25.00 14.52
CA TYR A 501 -17.05 -25.51 13.16
C TYR A 501 -16.90 -24.39 12.12
N ARG A 502 -16.29 -23.27 12.53
CA ARG A 502 -16.18 -22.09 11.67
C ARG A 502 -15.31 -22.40 10.43
N PRO A 503 -15.72 -21.93 9.23
CA PRO A 503 -14.91 -22.02 8.00
C PRO A 503 -13.71 -21.07 7.99
N PHE A 504 -13.63 -20.16 8.96
CA PHE A 504 -12.60 -19.11 9.05
C PHE A 504 -11.89 -19.15 10.40
N THR A 505 -10.71 -18.53 10.50
CA THR A 505 -10.08 -18.24 11.79
C THR A 505 -10.93 -17.25 12.61
N ARG A 506 -10.67 -17.15 13.92
CA ARG A 506 -11.34 -16.10 14.76
C ARG A 506 -11.07 -14.69 14.26
N GLN A 507 -9.92 -14.50 13.62
CA GLN A 507 -9.51 -13.26 12.99
C GLN A 507 -10.13 -13.08 11.61
N GLY A 508 -10.86 -14.06 11.08
CA GLY A 508 -11.63 -14.00 9.84
C GLY A 508 -10.85 -14.19 8.55
N GLY A 509 -9.73 -14.90 8.62
CA GLY A 509 -9.03 -15.45 7.46
C GLY A 509 -9.17 -16.97 7.37
N VAL A 510 -8.30 -17.60 6.59
CA VAL A 510 -8.25 -19.06 6.39
C VAL A 510 -6.84 -19.59 6.52
N VAL A 511 -6.72 -20.84 6.96
CA VAL A 511 -5.47 -21.59 7.00
C VAL A 511 -5.72 -22.97 6.40
N PHE A 512 -5.03 -23.29 5.33
CA PHE A 512 -4.98 -24.64 4.74
C PHE A 512 -3.63 -25.25 5.11
N ALA A 513 -3.66 -26.26 5.97
CA ALA A 513 -2.48 -26.98 6.40
C ALA A 513 -2.24 -28.24 5.55
N GLY A 514 -0.98 -28.65 5.45
CA GLY A 514 -0.57 -29.75 4.58
C GLY A 514 -1.05 -31.14 5.03
N ASP A 515 -1.47 -31.30 6.28
CA ASP A 515 -2.12 -32.52 6.76
C ASP A 515 -3.51 -32.72 6.14
N GLU A 516 -4.25 -31.64 5.91
CA GLU A 516 -5.59 -31.69 5.29
C GLU A 516 -5.57 -31.48 3.77
N TYR A 517 -4.62 -30.69 3.26
CA TYR A 517 -4.59 -30.23 1.87
C TYR A 517 -3.22 -30.40 1.17
N GLY A 518 -2.26 -31.13 1.77
CA GLY A 518 -0.88 -31.26 1.30
C GLY A 518 -0.63 -32.37 0.27
N GLU A 519 -1.62 -32.62 -0.57
CA GLU A 519 -1.54 -33.58 -1.66
C GLU A 519 -0.46 -33.12 -2.68
N ARG A 520 0.28 -34.09 -3.22
CA ARG A 520 1.53 -33.88 -3.98
C ARG A 520 1.27 -33.67 -5.46
N VAL A 521 1.93 -32.67 -6.03
CA VAL A 521 2.16 -32.53 -7.47
C VAL A 521 3.56 -32.99 -7.81
N CYS A 522 3.73 -33.74 -8.91
CA CYS A 522 5.01 -34.26 -9.34
C CYS A 522 5.25 -34.03 -10.83
N TRP A 523 6.32 -33.32 -11.15
CA TRP A 523 6.86 -33.17 -12.49
C TRP A 523 8.03 -34.12 -12.72
N LYS A 524 8.06 -34.75 -13.89
CA LYS A 524 9.23 -35.47 -14.40
C LYS A 524 9.95 -34.55 -15.38
N VAL A 525 11.19 -34.23 -15.08
CA VAL A 525 12.05 -33.35 -15.89
C VAL A 525 13.14 -34.18 -16.54
N ASP A 526 13.54 -33.83 -17.75
CA ASP A 526 14.64 -34.49 -18.46
C ASP A 526 15.93 -34.51 -17.62
N ARG A 527 16.58 -35.68 -17.58
CA ARG A 527 17.85 -35.90 -16.88
C ARG A 527 18.98 -35.03 -17.42
N ALA A 528 18.90 -34.55 -18.67
CA ALA A 528 19.88 -33.59 -19.21
C ALA A 528 19.93 -32.25 -18.43
N CYS A 529 18.94 -31.98 -17.57
CA CYS A 529 18.87 -30.77 -16.75
C CYS A 529 19.53 -30.88 -15.37
N VAL A 530 20.16 -32.01 -15.03
CA VAL A 530 20.90 -32.19 -13.77
C VAL A 530 21.98 -31.11 -13.63
N GLY A 531 22.11 -30.52 -12.45
CA GLY A 531 23.04 -29.43 -12.14
C GLY A 531 22.64 -28.05 -12.68
N ARG A 532 21.44 -27.90 -13.28
CA ARG A 532 20.94 -26.60 -13.78
C ARG A 532 19.93 -25.99 -12.80
N SER A 533 19.84 -24.66 -12.80
CA SER A 533 18.72 -23.95 -12.19
C SER A 533 17.57 -23.86 -13.19
N MET A 534 16.34 -24.06 -12.72
CA MET A 534 15.12 -23.91 -13.49
C MET A 534 14.21 -22.91 -12.80
N GLU A 535 13.67 -21.98 -13.57
CA GLU A 535 12.69 -21.00 -13.09
C GLU A 535 11.27 -21.61 -13.06
N TRP A 536 10.56 -21.30 -11.99
CA TRP A 536 9.18 -21.71 -11.74
C TRP A 536 8.33 -20.49 -11.51
N GLU A 537 7.29 -20.34 -12.31
CA GLU A 537 6.27 -19.31 -12.14
C GLU A 537 5.18 -19.81 -11.20
N ILE A 538 4.91 -19.04 -10.16
CA ILE A 538 3.72 -19.16 -9.33
C ILE A 538 2.81 -17.99 -9.67
N LYS A 539 1.71 -18.28 -10.35
CA LYS A 539 0.64 -17.34 -10.62
C LYS A 539 -0.53 -17.69 -9.71
N GLY A 540 -1.17 -16.70 -9.10
CA GLY A 540 -2.28 -16.97 -8.21
C GLY A 540 -3.35 -15.90 -8.19
N TRP A 541 -4.53 -16.32 -7.78
CA TRP A 541 -5.72 -15.49 -7.64
C TRP A 541 -6.37 -15.71 -6.29
N ILE A 542 -6.79 -14.62 -5.66
CA ILE A 542 -7.51 -14.63 -4.38
C ILE A 542 -8.79 -13.85 -4.55
N TRP A 543 -9.92 -14.49 -4.26
CA TRP A 543 -11.24 -13.87 -4.26
C TRP A 543 -11.68 -13.58 -2.84
N LEU A 544 -12.12 -12.35 -2.64
CA LEU A 544 -12.69 -11.88 -1.41
C LEU A 544 -14.16 -11.52 -1.65
N THR A 545 -15.05 -12.19 -0.94
CA THR A 545 -16.49 -11.95 -1.01
C THR A 545 -16.94 -11.22 0.25
N TYR A 546 -17.80 -10.22 0.07
CA TYR A 546 -18.54 -9.60 1.15
C TYR A 546 -20.00 -10.02 1.05
N TRP A 547 -20.44 -10.71 2.10
CA TRP A 547 -21.85 -10.80 2.47
C TRP A 547 -22.03 -10.10 3.83
N PRO A 548 -23.17 -9.45 4.06
CA PRO A 548 -23.42 -8.70 5.29
C PRO A 548 -23.16 -9.55 6.54
N ASN A 549 -22.83 -8.97 7.69
CA ASN A 549 -22.63 -9.78 8.90
C ASN A 549 -23.63 -9.39 9.99
N LYS A 550 -23.38 -8.25 10.62
CA LYS A 550 -24.26 -7.64 11.61
C LYS A 550 -25.02 -6.46 11.01
N TYR A 551 -24.42 -5.77 10.04
CA TYR A 551 -25.03 -4.64 9.36
C TYR A 551 -26.20 -5.07 8.48
N LYS A 552 -27.33 -4.37 8.60
CA LYS A 552 -28.54 -4.65 7.83
C LYS A 552 -28.39 -4.06 6.43
N SER A 553 -27.95 -4.88 5.48
CA SER A 553 -27.83 -4.51 4.08
C SER A 553 -28.14 -5.71 3.18
N PHE A 554 -28.53 -5.44 1.93
CA PHE A 554 -28.64 -6.44 0.86
C PHE A 554 -27.44 -6.40 -0.11
N TYR A 555 -26.46 -5.56 0.20
CA TYR A 555 -25.27 -5.41 -0.61
C TYR A 555 -24.39 -6.64 -0.52
N SER A 556 -23.91 -7.10 -1.67
CA SER A 556 -22.90 -8.14 -1.79
C SER A 556 -21.91 -7.76 -2.88
N GLU A 557 -20.63 -7.96 -2.62
CA GLU A 557 -19.57 -7.76 -3.61
C GLU A 557 -18.55 -8.89 -3.56
N THR A 558 -17.82 -9.04 -4.67
CA THR A 558 -16.68 -9.94 -4.77
C THR A 558 -15.57 -9.24 -5.52
N LYS A 559 -14.40 -9.21 -4.90
CA LYS A 559 -13.18 -8.62 -5.44
C LYS A 559 -12.14 -9.70 -5.71
N ARG A 560 -11.34 -9.51 -6.74
CA ARG A 560 -10.25 -10.40 -7.12
C ARG A 560 -8.91 -9.69 -7.07
N LEU A 561 -7.94 -10.39 -6.51
CA LEU A 561 -6.52 -10.08 -6.59
C LEU A 561 -5.82 -11.10 -7.48
N GLU A 562 -4.85 -10.65 -8.27
CA GLU A 562 -3.97 -11.51 -9.08
C GLU A 562 -2.51 -11.17 -8.76
N PHE A 563 -1.69 -12.19 -8.54
CA PHE A 563 -0.25 -12.05 -8.33
C PHE A 563 0.54 -13.04 -9.20
N ARG A 564 1.80 -12.70 -9.45
CA ARG A 564 2.74 -13.52 -10.23
C ARG A 564 4.13 -13.36 -9.66
N GLU A 565 4.73 -14.46 -9.24
CA GLU A 565 6.11 -14.50 -8.76
C GLU A 565 6.89 -15.61 -9.44
N VAL A 566 8.19 -15.42 -9.59
CA VAL A 566 9.10 -16.40 -10.19
C VAL A 566 10.08 -16.87 -9.12
N LEU A 567 10.37 -18.16 -9.10
CA LEU A 567 11.26 -18.82 -8.15
C LEU A 567 12.31 -19.61 -8.90
N ASP A 568 13.54 -19.59 -8.39
CA ASP A 568 14.62 -20.43 -8.89
C ASP A 568 14.70 -21.74 -8.09
N LEU A 569 14.77 -22.85 -8.82
CA LEU A 569 14.99 -24.18 -8.28
C LEU A 569 16.25 -24.78 -8.86
N SER A 570 17.22 -25.09 -7.98
CA SER A 570 18.37 -25.90 -8.37
C SER A 570 17.92 -27.36 -8.52
N LEU A 571 18.05 -27.89 -9.73
CA LEU A 571 17.88 -29.31 -10.02
C LEU A 571 19.23 -29.97 -9.71
N VAL A 572 19.40 -30.43 -8.45
CA VAL A 572 20.63 -30.98 -7.84
C VAL A 572 21.67 -31.46 -8.85
#